data_AF-A0A5N7MHH8-F1
#
_entry.id   AF-A0A5N7MHH8-F1
#
_cell.length_a   1.000
_cell.length_b   1.000
_cell.length_c   1.000
_cell.angle_alpha   90.00
_cell.angle_beta   90.00
_cell.angle_gamma   90.00
#
_symmetry.space_group_name_H-M   'P 1'
#
loop_
_entity.id
_entity.type
_entity.pdbx_description
1 polymer ?
#
loop_
_entity_poly.entity_id
_entity_poly.type
_entity_poly.pdbx_seq_one_letter_code
_entity_poly.pdbx_strand_id
1 'polypeptide(L)'
;MPSCADQKNNIGFRLAKQAPIPTSKPDPAHRSVPPLPISVAGHKLRDVTNDTRWHAYCGPTAVAAITGESLSRIRDVFRTVRYGSDWTTLERAPAVKGTSTHNVQQVLRIFGYESRWHTIEGNPTLRAWLERCTGAMRTHPGVVMVTGHWIAFSGWTVCDTFSEGEVIDAEDARCRRSRVKGALLISGRVPPRVEVLDLQAAQLAQKTKVSNHRVAFARLAKRLNASVSRDDMYLWVEMPSGICLAMRHWDWTESYSNLSSFAENPDLSRLERADDGSIYWFPR
;
A
#
# COMPACT_ATOMS: atom_id res chain seq x y z
N MET A 1 46.18 -15.57 -0.67
CA MET A 1 45.40 -15.22 0.52
C MET A 1 44.01 -15.82 0.34
N PRO A 2 43.53 -16.70 1.25
CA PRO A 2 42.22 -17.32 1.08
C PRO A 2 41.11 -16.30 1.33
N SER A 3 40.09 -16.33 0.46
CA SER A 3 38.86 -15.54 0.54
C SER A 3 38.06 -15.90 1.79
N CYS A 4 37.44 -14.90 2.44
CA CYS A 4 36.74 -14.94 3.73
C CYS A 4 35.45 -15.80 3.75
N ALA A 5 35.25 -16.71 2.79
CA ALA A 5 33.97 -17.40 2.54
C ALA A 5 33.77 -18.74 3.28
N ASP A 6 34.78 -19.26 3.98
CA ASP A 6 34.73 -20.63 4.52
C ASP A 6 34.88 -20.66 6.05
N GLN A 7 33.78 -20.47 6.78
CA GLN A 7 33.62 -20.96 8.16
C GLN A 7 32.13 -21.03 8.55
N LYS A 8 31.56 -22.24 8.58
CA LYS A 8 30.22 -22.54 9.10
C LYS A 8 30.30 -23.73 10.04
N ASN A 9 29.88 -23.57 11.31
CA ASN A 9 28.86 -24.40 11.99
C ASN A 9 28.93 -24.33 13.53
N ASN A 10 27.75 -24.54 14.11
CA ASN A 10 27.40 -24.87 15.51
C ASN A 10 27.26 -23.76 16.55
N ILE A 11 26.02 -23.27 16.75
CA ILE A 11 25.51 -22.92 18.08
C ILE A 11 24.00 -23.28 18.15
N GLY A 12 23.61 -24.09 19.14
CA GLY A 12 22.23 -24.50 19.41
C GLY A 12 21.45 -23.47 20.23
N PHE A 13 20.18 -23.26 19.86
CA PHE A 13 19.25 -22.36 20.55
C PHE A 13 18.41 -23.11 21.59
N ARG A 14 18.40 -22.61 22.83
CA ARG A 14 17.41 -22.97 23.88
C ARG A 14 16.21 -22.01 23.80
N LEU A 15 15.01 -22.58 23.67
CA LEU A 15 13.73 -21.88 23.78
C LEU A 15 13.44 -21.49 25.23
N ALA A 16 13.30 -20.19 25.51
CA ALA A 16 12.73 -19.69 26.76
C ALA A 16 11.19 -19.64 26.64
N LYS A 17 10.51 -20.21 27.64
CA LYS A 17 9.04 -20.21 27.77
C LYS A 17 8.54 -18.79 28.11
N GLN A 18 7.66 -18.23 27.30
CA GLN A 18 6.92 -17.01 27.60
C GLN A 18 5.86 -17.25 28.68
N ALA A 19 5.72 -16.30 29.60
CA ALA A 19 4.67 -16.26 30.61
C ALA A 19 3.35 -15.72 30.01
N PRO A 20 2.18 -16.16 30.51
CA PRO A 20 0.88 -15.75 29.98
C PRO A 20 0.50 -14.31 30.37
N ILE A 21 -0.07 -13.60 29.40
CA ILE A 21 -0.61 -12.24 29.53
C ILE A 21 -1.96 -12.31 30.28
N PRO A 22 -2.22 -11.45 31.28
CA PRO A 22 -3.49 -11.44 32.01
C PRO A 22 -4.62 -10.83 31.15
N THR A 23 -5.74 -11.55 31.07
CA THR A 23 -6.95 -11.15 30.36
C THR A 23 -7.88 -10.34 31.27
N SER A 24 -7.92 -9.03 31.12
CA SER A 24 -8.97 -8.20 31.72
C SER A 24 -10.26 -8.30 30.90
N LYS A 25 -11.37 -8.67 31.55
CA LYS A 25 -12.74 -8.65 31.00
C LYS A 25 -13.13 -7.22 30.57
N PRO A 26 -13.75 -7.02 29.39
CA PRO A 26 -14.26 -5.70 29.00
C PRO A 26 -15.61 -5.39 29.68
N ASP A 27 -15.75 -4.14 30.11
CA ASP A 27 -16.96 -3.58 30.71
C ASP A 27 -18.15 -3.54 29.74
N PRO A 28 -19.38 -3.91 30.18
CA PRO A 28 -20.54 -3.98 29.31
C PRO A 28 -21.36 -2.68 29.35
N ALA A 29 -20.81 -1.55 28.88
CA ALA A 29 -21.63 -0.33 28.73
C ALA A 29 -21.02 0.75 27.81
N HIS A 30 -20.75 0.42 26.54
CA HIS A 30 -20.68 1.44 25.49
C HIS A 30 -21.59 1.00 24.34
N ARG A 31 -22.89 1.25 24.48
CA ARG A 31 -23.80 1.23 23.31
C ARG A 31 -23.42 2.41 22.44
N SER A 32 -22.62 2.14 21.40
CA SER A 32 -22.40 3.08 20.31
C SER A 32 -23.75 3.36 19.67
N VAL A 33 -24.18 4.62 19.74
CA VAL A 33 -25.32 5.11 18.96
C VAL A 33 -24.99 4.86 17.48
N PRO A 34 -25.82 4.12 16.70
CA PRO A 34 -25.54 3.94 15.29
C PRO A 34 -25.56 5.32 14.62
N PRO A 35 -24.51 5.69 13.87
CA PRO A 35 -24.51 6.97 13.17
C PRO A 35 -25.70 7.01 12.22
N LEU A 36 -26.44 8.13 12.25
CA LEU A 36 -27.56 8.39 11.35
C LEU A 36 -27.10 8.13 9.89
N PRO A 37 -27.94 7.55 9.03
CA PRO A 37 -27.59 7.31 7.64
C PRO A 37 -27.33 8.65 6.95
N ILE A 38 -26.06 8.96 6.71
CA ILE A 38 -25.65 10.13 5.93
C ILE A 38 -26.21 9.93 4.52
N SER A 39 -27.04 10.88 4.08
CA SER A 39 -27.64 10.85 2.75
C SER A 39 -26.57 10.79 1.67
N VAL A 40 -26.65 9.77 0.81
CA VAL A 40 -25.77 9.61 -0.37
C VAL A 40 -26.32 10.41 -1.57
N ALA A 41 -27.56 10.89 -1.48
CA ALA A 41 -28.17 11.67 -2.56
C ALA A 41 -27.38 12.97 -2.80
N GLY A 42 -26.99 13.21 -4.06
CA GLY A 42 -26.25 14.42 -4.44
C GLY A 42 -24.74 14.34 -4.25
N HIS A 43 -24.20 13.19 -3.84
CA HIS A 43 -22.75 12.97 -3.87
C HIS A 43 -22.26 12.98 -5.33
N LYS A 44 -21.50 14.01 -5.68
CA LYS A 44 -20.88 14.16 -7.00
C LYS A 44 -19.59 13.36 -7.09
N LEU A 45 -19.26 12.93 -8.30
CA LEU A 45 -17.92 12.44 -8.61
C LEU A 45 -16.90 13.57 -8.45
N ARG A 46 -15.64 13.19 -8.26
CA ARG A 46 -14.49 14.09 -8.19
C ARG A 46 -13.46 13.66 -9.20
N ASP A 47 -12.71 14.63 -9.73
CA ASP A 47 -11.55 14.32 -10.57
C ASP A 47 -10.54 13.49 -9.77
N VAL A 48 -9.95 12.52 -10.45
CA VAL A 48 -9.05 11.56 -9.83
C VAL A 48 -7.65 12.16 -9.72
N THR A 49 -7.18 12.28 -8.48
CA THR A 49 -5.80 12.68 -8.22
C THR A 49 -4.86 11.48 -8.41
N ASN A 50 -4.17 11.43 -9.55
CA ASN A 50 -3.07 10.48 -9.77
C ASN A 50 -1.77 11.01 -9.17
N ASP A 51 -1.60 10.80 -7.86
CA ASP A 51 -0.37 11.08 -7.13
C ASP A 51 0.74 10.04 -7.39
N THR A 52 0.51 9.11 -8.32
CA THR A 52 1.48 8.08 -8.70
C THR A 52 2.07 8.38 -10.07
N ARG A 53 3.36 8.04 -10.25
CA ARG A 53 4.01 8.10 -11.58
C ARG A 53 3.61 6.94 -12.52
N TRP A 54 2.55 6.21 -12.16
CA TRP A 54 2.16 4.98 -12.85
C TRP A 54 0.79 5.16 -13.51
N HIS A 55 0.57 4.38 -14.56
CA HIS A 55 -0.72 4.32 -15.23
C HIS A 55 -1.83 3.88 -14.26
N ALA A 56 -2.96 4.60 -14.28
CA ALA A 56 -4.14 4.29 -13.47
C ALA A 56 -4.92 3.09 -14.05
N TYR A 57 -5.48 2.24 -13.20
CA TYR A 57 -6.36 1.15 -13.65
C TYR A 57 -7.81 1.49 -13.38
N CYS A 58 -8.73 1.02 -14.23
CA CYS A 58 -10.13 1.44 -14.22
C CYS A 58 -10.86 1.23 -12.90
N GLY A 59 -10.64 0.09 -12.21
CA GLY A 59 -11.21 -0.16 -10.89
C GLY A 59 -10.77 0.88 -9.85
N PRO A 60 -9.46 1.05 -9.62
CA PRO A 60 -8.93 2.12 -8.78
C PRO A 60 -9.41 3.52 -9.16
N THR A 61 -9.42 3.88 -10.44
CA THR A 61 -9.89 5.19 -10.91
C THR A 61 -11.36 5.42 -10.55
N ALA A 62 -12.23 4.43 -10.79
CA ALA A 62 -13.65 4.56 -10.46
C ALA A 62 -13.89 4.73 -8.95
N VAL A 63 -13.15 4.00 -8.11
CA VAL A 63 -13.25 4.15 -6.66
C VAL A 63 -12.69 5.51 -6.19
N ALA A 64 -11.58 5.96 -6.76
CA ALA A 64 -11.01 7.27 -6.45
C ALA A 64 -11.99 8.41 -6.77
N ALA A 65 -12.67 8.34 -7.92
CA ALA A 65 -13.65 9.35 -8.33
C ALA A 65 -14.85 9.47 -7.36
N ILE A 66 -15.24 8.36 -6.73
CA ILE A 66 -16.34 8.31 -5.76
C ILE A 66 -15.92 8.79 -4.37
N THR A 67 -14.74 8.32 -3.93
CA THR A 67 -14.23 8.55 -2.56
C THR A 67 -13.55 9.91 -2.43
N GLY A 68 -12.97 10.42 -3.52
CA GLY A 68 -12.10 11.60 -3.53
C GLY A 68 -10.69 11.35 -2.99
N GLU A 69 -10.33 10.09 -2.76
CA GLU A 69 -9.02 9.69 -2.26
C GLU A 69 -8.01 9.58 -3.42
N SER A 70 -6.72 9.74 -3.10
CA SER A 70 -5.67 9.64 -4.11
C SER A 70 -5.51 8.21 -4.63
N LEU A 71 -5.01 8.07 -5.86
CA LEU A 71 -4.82 6.74 -6.47
C LEU A 71 -3.84 5.86 -5.70
N SER A 72 -2.81 6.41 -5.07
CA SER A 72 -1.89 5.63 -4.23
C SER A 72 -2.65 4.94 -3.09
N ARG A 73 -3.46 5.69 -2.33
CA ARG A 73 -4.26 5.19 -1.21
C ARG A 73 -5.29 4.18 -1.65
N ILE A 74 -6.02 4.44 -2.73
CA ILE A 74 -6.97 3.47 -3.30
C ILE A 74 -6.26 2.15 -3.66
N ARG A 75 -5.11 2.23 -4.33
CA ARG A 75 -4.36 1.02 -4.75
C ARG A 75 -3.87 0.21 -3.56
N ASP A 76 -3.47 0.87 -2.48
CA ASP A 76 -3.02 0.19 -1.26
C ASP A 76 -4.16 -0.56 -0.58
N VAL A 77 -5.36 0.03 -0.52
CA VAL A 77 -6.55 -0.67 -0.03
C VAL A 77 -6.93 -1.84 -0.94
N PHE A 78 -6.85 -1.68 -2.26
CA PHE A 78 -7.04 -2.80 -3.18
C PHE A 78 -6.04 -3.93 -2.96
N ARG A 79 -4.77 -3.62 -2.68
CA ARG A 79 -3.76 -4.64 -2.38
C ARG A 79 -4.10 -5.37 -1.10
N THR A 80 -4.51 -4.65 -0.06
CA THR A 80 -4.90 -5.27 1.21
C THR A 80 -6.11 -6.18 1.06
N VAL A 81 -7.12 -5.77 0.28
CA VAL A 81 -8.28 -6.62 -0.03
C VAL A 81 -7.87 -7.90 -0.79
N ARG A 82 -6.85 -7.83 -1.65
CA ARG A 82 -6.43 -8.95 -2.51
C ARG A 82 -5.37 -9.86 -1.90
N TYR A 83 -4.48 -9.31 -1.09
CA TYR A 83 -3.24 -9.95 -0.66
C TYR A 83 -3.07 -9.92 0.87
N GLY A 84 -4.02 -9.36 1.62
CA GLY A 84 -3.91 -9.17 3.08
C GLY A 84 -3.01 -7.98 3.44
N SER A 85 -2.96 -7.57 4.70
CA SER A 85 -2.12 -6.45 5.19
C SER A 85 -0.63 -6.66 4.92
N ASP A 86 -0.21 -7.92 4.82
CA ASP A 86 1.20 -8.29 4.75
C ASP A 86 1.82 -8.05 3.36
N TRP A 87 1.04 -7.57 2.39
CA TRP A 87 1.56 -7.21 1.07
C TRP A 87 2.70 -6.17 1.15
N THR A 88 2.73 -5.36 2.21
CA THR A 88 3.78 -4.37 2.47
C THR A 88 5.14 -5.01 2.74
N THR A 89 5.17 -6.24 3.25
CA THR A 89 6.40 -7.02 3.51
C THR A 89 7.05 -7.55 2.22
N LEU A 90 6.29 -7.62 1.13
CA LEU A 90 6.81 -8.07 -0.17
C LEU A 90 7.86 -7.08 -0.69
N GLU A 91 8.93 -7.59 -1.32
CA GLU A 91 9.98 -6.76 -1.91
C GLU A 91 9.41 -5.70 -2.86
N ARG A 92 8.40 -6.09 -3.65
CA ARG A 92 7.69 -5.21 -4.57
C ARG A 92 6.19 -5.22 -4.29
N ALA A 93 5.60 -4.01 -4.27
CA ALA A 93 4.15 -3.84 -4.18
C ALA A 93 3.44 -4.51 -5.38
N PRO A 94 2.50 -5.45 -5.14
CA PRO A 94 1.77 -6.11 -6.22
C PRO A 94 1.03 -5.12 -7.12
N ALA A 95 0.88 -5.44 -8.41
CA ALA A 95 0.11 -4.61 -9.33
C ALA A 95 -1.39 -4.85 -9.14
N VAL A 96 -2.20 -3.78 -9.13
CA VAL A 96 -3.67 -3.86 -9.04
C VAL A 96 -4.26 -3.85 -10.45
N LYS A 97 -4.11 -4.97 -11.17
CA LYS A 97 -4.70 -5.17 -12.51
C LYS A 97 -5.92 -6.09 -12.43
N GLY A 98 -6.93 -5.85 -13.27
CA GLY A 98 -8.11 -6.71 -13.40
C GLY A 98 -8.87 -6.89 -12.09
N THR A 99 -9.56 -5.84 -11.63
CA THR A 99 -10.32 -5.88 -10.37
C THR A 99 -11.68 -6.55 -10.57
N SER A 100 -12.05 -7.44 -9.67
CA SER A 100 -13.38 -8.07 -9.64
C SER A 100 -14.41 -7.16 -8.97
N THR A 101 -15.70 -7.46 -9.18
CA THR A 101 -16.81 -6.80 -8.47
C THR A 101 -16.63 -6.88 -6.96
N HIS A 102 -16.20 -8.04 -6.46
CA HIS A 102 -15.93 -8.24 -5.04
C HIS A 102 -14.84 -7.29 -4.54
N ASN A 103 -13.74 -7.11 -5.30
CA ASN A 103 -12.69 -6.18 -4.90
C ASN A 103 -13.20 -4.74 -4.82
N VAL A 104 -13.90 -4.27 -5.85
CA VAL A 104 -14.44 -2.89 -5.89
C VAL A 104 -15.40 -2.65 -4.73
N GLN A 105 -16.31 -3.60 -4.47
CA GLN A 105 -17.28 -3.51 -3.37
C GLN A 105 -16.61 -3.47 -1.99
N GLN A 106 -15.61 -4.32 -1.73
CA GLN A 106 -14.90 -4.34 -0.45
C GLN A 106 -14.10 -3.05 -0.22
N VAL A 107 -13.45 -2.53 -1.26
CA VAL A 107 -12.70 -1.27 -1.16
C VAL A 107 -13.64 -0.11 -0.87
N LEU A 108 -14.76 0.02 -1.59
CA LEU A 108 -15.79 1.03 -1.31
C LEU A 108 -16.27 0.94 0.14
N ARG A 109 -16.51 -0.28 0.64
CA ARG A 109 -16.93 -0.51 2.03
C ARG A 109 -15.88 -0.06 3.05
N ILE A 110 -14.60 -0.29 2.80
CA ILE A 110 -13.51 0.20 3.67
C ILE A 110 -13.52 1.72 3.76
N PHE A 111 -13.80 2.42 2.65
CA PHE A 111 -13.97 3.87 2.62
C PHE A 111 -15.34 4.36 3.14
N GLY A 112 -16.15 3.46 3.69
CA GLY A 112 -17.41 3.82 4.31
C GLY A 112 -18.60 3.94 3.35
N TYR A 113 -18.52 3.32 2.17
CA TYR A 113 -19.62 3.28 1.20
C TYR A 113 -20.24 1.89 1.14
N GLU A 114 -21.52 1.80 1.48
CA GLU A 114 -22.29 0.59 1.26
C GLU A 114 -22.79 0.54 -0.18
N SER A 115 -22.63 -0.61 -0.83
CA SER A 115 -23.03 -0.77 -2.22
C SER A 115 -23.56 -2.16 -2.52
N ARG A 116 -24.44 -2.23 -3.50
CA ARG A 116 -25.08 -3.46 -3.97
C ARG A 116 -24.87 -3.63 -5.47
N TRP A 117 -24.59 -4.85 -5.90
CA TRP A 117 -24.50 -5.20 -7.31
C TRP A 117 -25.88 -5.45 -7.91
N HIS A 118 -26.09 -4.90 -9.11
CA HIS A 118 -27.28 -5.07 -9.92
C HIS A 118 -26.86 -5.53 -11.31
N THR A 119 -27.35 -6.69 -11.73
CA THR A 119 -27.22 -7.15 -13.12
C THR A 119 -28.18 -6.34 -13.99
N ILE A 120 -27.71 -5.89 -15.15
CA ILE A 120 -28.52 -5.09 -16.08
C ILE A 120 -28.90 -5.96 -17.28
N GLU A 121 -30.20 -6.15 -17.48
CA GLU A 121 -30.74 -6.96 -18.57
C GLU A 121 -30.65 -6.26 -19.92
N GLY A 122 -30.54 -7.06 -21.00
CA GLY A 122 -30.53 -6.57 -22.38
C GLY A 122 -29.24 -5.87 -22.81
N ASN A 123 -28.25 -5.73 -21.92
CA ASN A 123 -26.97 -5.07 -22.19
C ASN A 123 -27.12 -3.73 -22.95
N PRO A 124 -27.88 -2.75 -22.40
CA PRO A 124 -28.01 -1.43 -23.02
C PRO A 124 -26.63 -0.76 -23.17
N THR A 125 -26.54 0.23 -24.06
CA THR A 125 -25.37 1.12 -24.07
C THR A 125 -25.35 1.93 -22.77
N LEU A 126 -24.16 2.40 -22.35
CA LEU A 126 -24.01 3.24 -21.17
C LEU A 126 -24.96 4.45 -21.21
N ARG A 127 -25.02 5.15 -22.35
CA ARG A 127 -25.95 6.25 -22.56
C ARG A 127 -27.41 5.83 -22.34
N ALA A 128 -27.88 4.82 -23.06
CA ALA A 128 -29.28 4.38 -22.97
C ALA A 128 -29.64 3.86 -21.57
N TRP A 129 -28.68 3.28 -20.85
CA TRP A 129 -28.86 2.88 -19.46
C TRP A 129 -29.00 4.10 -18.54
N LEU A 130 -28.12 5.10 -18.67
CA LEU A 130 -28.17 6.33 -17.87
C LEU A 130 -29.45 7.16 -18.13
N GLU A 131 -29.99 7.13 -19.35
CA GLU A 131 -31.28 7.75 -19.71
C GLU A 131 -32.45 7.10 -18.95
N ARG A 132 -32.38 5.78 -18.72
CA ARG A 132 -33.43 5.00 -18.03
C ARG A 132 -33.29 5.01 -16.52
N CYS A 133 -32.13 5.41 -15.99
CA CYS A 133 -31.90 5.45 -14.55
C CYS A 133 -32.83 6.50 -13.91
N THR A 134 -33.53 6.11 -12.86
CA THR A 134 -34.42 6.98 -12.07
C THR A 134 -34.12 6.85 -10.57
N GLY A 135 -34.64 7.77 -9.75
CA GLY A 135 -34.50 7.70 -8.29
C GLY A 135 -33.04 7.60 -7.81
N ALA A 136 -32.76 6.63 -6.94
CA ALA A 136 -31.42 6.40 -6.40
C ALA A 136 -30.40 6.00 -7.47
N MET A 137 -30.78 5.18 -8.47
CA MET A 137 -29.91 4.81 -9.59
C MET A 137 -29.42 6.02 -10.39
N ARG A 138 -30.20 7.09 -10.40
CA ARG A 138 -29.86 8.33 -11.09
C ARG A 138 -29.06 9.29 -10.22
N THR A 139 -29.37 9.37 -8.94
CA THR A 139 -28.90 10.45 -8.05
C THR A 139 -27.73 10.04 -7.15
N HIS A 140 -27.48 8.75 -6.99
CA HIS A 140 -26.40 8.23 -6.16
C HIS A 140 -25.20 7.88 -7.03
N PRO A 141 -23.97 8.12 -6.56
CA PRO A 141 -22.78 7.64 -7.23
C PRO A 141 -22.78 6.11 -7.30
N GLY A 142 -22.15 5.57 -8.33
CA GLY A 142 -21.98 4.14 -8.48
C GLY A 142 -20.85 3.82 -9.46
N VAL A 143 -20.60 2.53 -9.62
CA VAL A 143 -19.64 2.01 -10.60
C VAL A 143 -20.37 1.09 -11.56
N VAL A 144 -20.23 1.30 -12.86
CA VAL A 144 -20.77 0.43 -13.89
C VAL A 144 -19.66 -0.39 -14.55
N MET A 145 -19.96 -1.65 -14.85
CA MET A 145 -19.09 -2.55 -15.62
C MET A 145 -19.55 -2.57 -17.07
N VAL A 146 -18.68 -2.09 -17.97
CA VAL A 146 -18.88 -2.18 -19.41
C VAL A 146 -17.74 -2.98 -20.03
N THR A 147 -18.02 -4.08 -20.71
CA THR A 147 -17.01 -4.85 -21.49
C THR A 147 -15.64 -5.02 -20.78
N GLY A 148 -15.61 -5.37 -19.49
CA GLY A 148 -14.35 -5.57 -18.73
C GLY A 148 -13.68 -4.29 -18.21
N HIS A 149 -14.38 -3.15 -18.26
CA HIS A 149 -13.93 -1.83 -17.83
C HIS A 149 -14.87 -1.24 -16.79
N TRP A 150 -14.29 -0.62 -15.76
CA TRP A 150 -15.02 0.04 -14.69
C TRP A 150 -15.14 1.54 -14.97
N ILE A 151 -16.34 2.08 -14.81
CA ILE A 151 -16.64 3.51 -14.96
C ILE A 151 -17.39 3.96 -13.72
N ALA A 152 -16.92 5.03 -13.07
CA ALA A 152 -17.72 5.69 -12.04
C ALA A 152 -18.77 6.58 -12.72
N PHE A 153 -19.97 6.63 -12.16
CA PHE A 153 -21.03 7.50 -12.64
C PHE A 153 -21.77 8.17 -11.47
N SER A 154 -22.32 9.36 -11.71
CA SER A 154 -23.32 10.01 -10.86
C SER A 154 -24.18 10.92 -11.74
N GLY A 155 -25.46 10.61 -11.88
CA GLY A 155 -26.33 11.30 -12.84
C GLY A 155 -25.85 11.13 -14.30
N TRP A 156 -25.61 12.25 -14.98
CA TRP A 156 -25.08 12.30 -16.35
C TRP A 156 -23.55 12.44 -16.39
N THR A 157 -22.88 12.45 -15.23
CA THR A 157 -21.42 12.56 -15.17
C THR A 157 -20.79 11.19 -15.02
N VAL A 158 -19.63 11.01 -15.66
CA VAL A 158 -18.84 9.78 -15.58
C VAL A 158 -17.36 10.10 -15.41
N CYS A 159 -16.61 9.13 -14.87
CA CYS A 159 -15.17 9.20 -14.73
C CYS A 159 -14.56 7.79 -14.93
N ASP A 160 -13.52 7.70 -15.73
CA ASP A 160 -12.79 6.46 -15.99
C ASP A 160 -11.34 6.72 -16.44
N THR A 161 -10.61 5.67 -16.86
CA THR A 161 -9.23 5.84 -17.35
C THR A 161 -9.13 6.37 -18.77
N PHE A 162 -10.21 6.36 -19.57
CA PHE A 162 -10.19 6.92 -20.92
C PHE A 162 -10.38 8.43 -20.92
N SER A 163 -10.99 8.96 -19.86
CA SER A 163 -11.07 10.38 -19.50
C SER A 163 -9.86 10.84 -18.66
N GLU A 164 -8.81 10.02 -18.56
CA GLU A 164 -7.62 10.31 -17.74
C GLU A 164 -7.91 10.60 -16.26
N GLY A 165 -9.09 10.20 -15.77
CA GLY A 165 -9.55 10.49 -14.41
C GLY A 165 -10.35 11.78 -14.26
N GLU A 166 -10.66 12.48 -15.34
CA GLU A 166 -11.52 13.67 -15.32
C GLU A 166 -13.01 13.28 -15.26
N VAL A 167 -13.80 14.04 -14.51
CA VAL A 167 -15.25 13.92 -14.49
C VAL A 167 -15.81 14.68 -15.69
N ILE A 168 -16.38 13.92 -16.62
CA ILE A 168 -16.93 14.45 -17.87
C ILE A 168 -18.43 14.14 -17.99
N ASP A 169 -19.10 14.81 -18.93
CA ASP A 169 -20.46 14.42 -19.32
C ASP A 169 -20.43 13.05 -20.03
N ALA A 170 -21.43 12.21 -19.76
CA ALA A 170 -21.52 10.88 -20.36
C ALA A 170 -21.72 10.93 -21.89
N GLU A 171 -22.19 12.04 -22.45
CA GLU A 171 -22.26 12.24 -23.90
C GLU A 171 -20.87 12.40 -24.54
N ASP A 172 -19.93 12.99 -23.82
CA ASP A 172 -18.54 13.16 -24.26
C ASP A 172 -17.72 11.90 -24.01
N ALA A 173 -18.20 11.01 -23.15
CA ALA A 173 -17.50 9.79 -22.80
C ALA A 173 -17.27 8.87 -24.01
N ARG A 174 -16.00 8.48 -24.21
CA ARG A 174 -15.60 7.51 -25.24
C ARG A 174 -16.35 6.18 -25.11
N CYS A 175 -16.67 5.79 -23.88
CA CYS A 175 -17.36 4.56 -23.52
C CYS A 175 -18.90 4.65 -23.56
N ARG A 176 -19.51 5.75 -24.01
CA ARG A 176 -20.98 5.93 -24.01
C ARG A 176 -21.77 4.87 -24.79
N ARG A 177 -21.14 4.27 -25.81
CA ARG A 177 -21.73 3.20 -26.64
C ARG A 177 -21.38 1.79 -26.13
N SER A 178 -20.53 1.68 -25.10
CA SER A 178 -20.17 0.39 -24.50
C SER A 178 -21.35 -0.24 -23.80
N ARG A 179 -21.38 -1.59 -23.78
CA ARG A 179 -22.51 -2.37 -23.28
C ARG A 179 -22.40 -2.58 -21.78
N VAL A 180 -23.42 -2.15 -21.04
CA VAL A 180 -23.51 -2.27 -19.58
C VAL A 180 -23.93 -3.69 -19.20
N LYS A 181 -23.10 -4.37 -18.42
CA LYS A 181 -23.41 -5.72 -17.89
C LYS A 181 -24.00 -5.68 -16.48
N GLY A 182 -23.58 -4.71 -15.70
CA GLY A 182 -23.97 -4.60 -14.29
C GLY A 182 -23.45 -3.31 -13.66
N ALA A 183 -24.05 -2.94 -12.53
CA ALA A 183 -23.68 -1.76 -11.78
C ALA A 183 -23.62 -2.05 -10.27
N LEU A 184 -22.60 -1.51 -9.61
CA LEU A 184 -22.48 -1.37 -8.16
C LEU A 184 -23.07 -0.01 -7.78
N LEU A 185 -24.25 -0.02 -7.19
CA LEU A 185 -24.93 1.19 -6.73
C LEU A 185 -24.62 1.43 -5.27
N ILE A 186 -24.25 2.66 -4.91
CA ILE A 186 -24.06 3.03 -3.51
C ILE A 186 -25.42 3.27 -2.89
N SER A 187 -25.74 2.49 -1.86
CA SER A 187 -27.03 2.52 -1.16
C SER A 187 -26.97 3.30 0.15
N GLY A 188 -25.77 3.53 0.70
CA GLY A 188 -25.62 4.12 2.02
C GLY A 188 -24.17 4.43 2.39
N ARG A 189 -24.00 4.96 3.60
CA ARG A 189 -22.70 5.12 4.26
C ARG A 189 -22.63 4.19 5.46
N VAL A 190 -21.44 3.65 5.69
CA VAL A 190 -21.09 2.89 6.90
C VAL A 190 -19.84 3.53 7.51
N PRO A 191 -19.57 3.32 8.82
CA PRO A 191 -18.31 3.76 9.39
C PRO A 191 -17.13 3.25 8.56
N PRO A 192 -16.22 4.13 8.11
CA PRO A 192 -15.03 3.70 7.39
C PRO A 192 -14.15 2.84 8.31
N ARG A 193 -13.44 1.88 7.74
CA ARG A 193 -12.52 1.02 8.50
C ARG A 193 -11.17 1.74 8.64
N VAL A 194 -11.14 2.72 9.54
CA VAL A 194 -9.99 3.59 9.78
C VAL A 194 -8.74 2.79 10.16
N GLU A 195 -8.88 1.72 10.95
CA GLU A 195 -7.77 0.83 11.32
C GLU A 195 -7.00 0.28 10.10
N VAL A 196 -7.71 -0.13 9.05
CA VAL A 196 -7.08 -0.65 7.83
C VAL A 196 -6.31 0.45 7.10
N LEU A 197 -6.81 1.69 7.15
CA LEU A 197 -6.21 2.84 6.48
C LEU A 197 -4.96 3.34 7.24
N ASP A 198 -5.01 3.36 8.56
CA ASP A 198 -3.92 3.85 9.41
C ASP A 198 -2.77 2.85 9.52
N LEU A 199 -3.06 1.56 9.66
CA LEU A 199 -2.04 0.51 9.68
C LEU A 199 -1.23 0.51 8.38
N GLN A 200 -1.88 0.71 7.24
CA GLN A 200 -1.21 0.81 5.95
C GLN A 200 -0.31 2.03 5.86
N ALA A 201 -0.80 3.20 6.28
CA ALA A 201 -0.02 4.43 6.28
C ALA A 201 1.25 4.26 7.14
N ALA A 202 1.12 3.67 8.33
CA ALA A 202 2.24 3.39 9.22
C ALA A 202 3.26 2.40 8.61
N GLN A 203 2.80 1.28 8.04
CA GLN A 203 3.68 0.29 7.42
C GLN A 203 4.43 0.84 6.20
N LEU A 204 3.76 1.65 5.37
CA LEU A 204 4.38 2.29 4.21
C LEU A 204 5.39 3.37 4.60
N ALA A 205 5.08 4.16 5.62
CA ALA A 205 6.02 5.14 6.18
C ALA A 205 7.28 4.44 6.68
N GLN A 206 7.13 3.31 7.39
CA GLN A 206 8.26 2.51 7.87
C GLN A 206 9.09 1.95 6.71
N LYS A 207 8.46 1.36 5.69
CA LYS A 207 9.16 0.83 4.50
C LYS A 207 9.91 1.93 3.74
N THR A 208 9.32 3.11 3.62
CA THR A 208 9.95 4.27 2.98
C THR A 208 11.16 4.74 3.78
N LYS A 209 11.04 4.80 5.11
CA LYS A 209 12.16 5.12 6.00
C LYS A 209 13.32 4.15 5.80
N VAL A 210 13.07 2.84 5.83
CA VAL A 210 14.09 1.81 5.60
C VAL A 210 14.73 1.94 4.21
N SER A 211 13.95 2.20 3.17
CA SER A 211 14.45 2.41 1.81
C SER A 211 15.38 3.62 1.70
N ASN A 212 15.01 4.74 2.35
CA ASN A 212 15.81 5.96 2.37
C ASN A 212 17.16 5.72 3.06
N HIS A 213 17.17 5.01 4.20
CA HIS A 213 18.41 4.66 4.90
C HIS A 213 19.29 3.73 4.06
N ARG A 214 18.71 2.75 3.34
CA ARG A 214 19.46 1.92 2.40
C ARG A 214 20.17 2.74 1.32
N VAL A 215 19.44 3.68 0.72
CA VAL A 215 19.99 4.56 -0.34
C VAL A 215 21.07 5.48 0.24
N ALA A 216 20.85 6.04 1.42
CA ALA A 216 21.83 6.88 2.13
C ALA A 216 23.10 6.09 2.48
N PHE A 217 22.95 4.87 3.01
CA PHE A 217 24.04 3.94 3.29
C PHE A 217 24.84 3.65 2.03
N ALA A 218 24.19 3.25 0.93
CA ALA A 218 24.89 2.94 -0.32
C ALA A 218 25.66 4.15 -0.89
N ARG A 219 25.10 5.36 -0.77
CA ARG A 219 25.80 6.60 -1.15
C ARG A 219 27.00 6.88 -0.25
N LEU A 220 26.88 6.65 1.05
CA LEU A 220 27.96 6.84 2.01
C LEU A 220 29.09 5.83 1.79
N ALA A 221 28.77 4.55 1.67
CA ALA A 221 29.77 3.51 1.36
C ALA A 221 30.53 3.83 0.05
N LYS A 222 29.80 4.27 -0.99
CA LYS A 222 30.43 4.72 -2.24
C LYS A 222 31.36 5.93 -2.04
N ARG A 223 30.97 6.92 -1.22
CA ARG A 223 31.84 8.07 -0.89
C ARG A 223 33.12 7.66 -0.16
N LEU A 224 33.06 6.61 0.64
CA LEU A 224 34.20 6.03 1.35
C LEU A 224 35.04 5.08 0.48
N ASN A 225 34.66 4.91 -0.80
CA ASN A 225 35.23 3.93 -1.71
C ASN A 225 35.22 2.50 -1.14
N ALA A 226 34.21 2.20 -0.31
CA ALA A 226 34.07 0.91 0.36
C ALA A 226 33.27 -0.09 -0.49
N SER A 227 33.63 -1.36 -0.38
CA SER A 227 32.86 -2.47 -0.92
C SER A 227 31.79 -2.90 0.11
N VAL A 228 30.61 -3.31 -0.36
CA VAL A 228 29.50 -3.74 0.53
C VAL A 228 29.07 -5.14 0.12
N SER A 229 29.05 -6.06 1.07
CA SER A 229 28.48 -7.40 0.91
C SER A 229 27.57 -7.72 2.08
N ARG A 230 26.61 -8.63 1.88
CA ARG A 230 25.62 -8.98 2.90
C ARG A 230 25.17 -10.42 2.77
N ASP A 231 24.77 -10.99 3.91
CA ASP A 231 23.98 -12.20 4.01
C ASP A 231 22.81 -11.99 4.99
N ASP A 232 22.10 -13.08 5.34
CA ASP A 232 20.92 -13.04 6.20
C ASP A 232 21.23 -12.56 7.63
N MET A 233 22.48 -12.66 8.09
CA MET A 233 22.89 -12.31 9.45
C MET A 233 23.81 -11.09 9.52
N TYR A 234 24.56 -10.81 8.46
CA TYR A 234 25.66 -9.85 8.48
C TYR A 234 25.65 -8.90 7.30
N LEU A 235 26.08 -7.66 7.58
CA LEU A 235 26.41 -6.64 6.59
C LEU A 235 27.87 -6.27 6.78
N TRP A 236 28.64 -6.38 5.71
CA TRP A 236 30.07 -6.13 5.68
C TRP A 236 30.38 -4.89 4.84
N VAL A 237 31.24 -4.03 5.37
CA VAL A 237 31.76 -2.85 4.67
C VAL A 237 33.28 -2.93 4.67
N GLU A 238 33.86 -3.20 3.51
CA GLU A 238 35.30 -3.32 3.34
C GLU A 238 35.88 -2.00 2.84
N MET A 239 36.74 -1.40 3.65
CA MET A 239 37.41 -0.15 3.32
C MET A 239 38.64 -0.39 2.44
N PRO A 240 39.09 0.58 1.63
CA PRO A 240 40.31 0.46 0.83
C PRO A 240 41.58 0.14 1.64
N SER A 241 41.58 0.46 2.94
CA SER A 241 42.66 0.14 3.87
C SER A 241 42.74 -1.35 4.24
N GLY A 242 41.78 -2.17 3.82
CA GLY A 242 41.63 -3.57 4.22
C GLY A 242 40.92 -3.76 5.57
N ILE A 243 40.44 -2.68 6.20
CA ILE A 243 39.59 -2.75 7.39
C ILE A 243 38.21 -3.24 6.96
N CYS A 244 37.69 -4.27 7.64
CA CYS A 244 36.34 -4.75 7.45
C CYS A 244 35.47 -4.37 8.65
N LEU A 245 34.41 -3.59 8.40
CA LEU A 245 33.39 -3.26 9.39
C LEU A 245 32.20 -4.20 9.26
N ALA A 246 31.78 -4.81 10.36
CA ALA A 246 30.74 -5.82 10.38
C ALA A 246 29.58 -5.43 11.30
N MET A 247 28.35 -5.67 10.84
CA MET A 247 27.13 -5.39 11.58
C MET A 247 26.29 -6.66 11.69
N ARG A 248 25.82 -7.01 12.90
CA ARG A 248 25.00 -8.20 13.16
C ARG A 248 23.52 -7.85 13.15
N HIS A 249 22.68 -8.77 12.66
CA HIS A 249 21.22 -8.58 12.60
C HIS A 249 20.82 -7.22 12.02
N TRP A 250 21.54 -6.84 10.96
CA TRP A 250 21.57 -5.48 10.46
C TRP A 250 20.18 -5.02 9.99
N ASP A 251 19.84 -3.78 10.33
CA ASP A 251 18.76 -3.03 9.70
C ASP A 251 19.35 -1.76 9.07
N TRP A 252 18.79 -1.31 7.94
CA TRP A 252 19.37 -0.18 7.21
C TRP A 252 19.48 1.10 8.03
N THR A 253 18.61 1.31 9.01
CA THR A 253 18.60 2.48 9.89
C THR A 253 19.83 2.49 10.77
N GLU A 254 20.04 1.42 11.54
CA GLU A 254 21.19 1.28 12.43
C GLU A 254 22.49 1.21 11.64
N SER A 255 22.53 0.43 10.55
CA SER A 255 23.70 0.32 9.68
C SER A 255 24.14 1.66 9.11
N TYR A 256 23.18 2.51 8.71
CA TYR A 256 23.48 3.88 8.26
C TYR A 256 24.02 4.74 9.39
N SER A 257 23.40 4.71 10.57
CA SER A 257 23.86 5.46 11.74
C SER A 257 25.29 5.09 12.14
N ASN A 258 25.58 3.78 12.20
CA ASN A 258 26.89 3.23 12.54
C ASN A 258 27.96 3.64 11.53
N LEU A 259 27.70 3.46 10.22
CA LEU A 259 28.65 3.85 9.18
C LEU A 259 28.84 5.38 9.12
N SER A 260 27.78 6.16 9.35
CA SER A 260 27.87 7.64 9.37
C SER A 260 28.71 8.12 10.54
N SER A 261 28.48 7.59 11.75
CA SER A 261 29.28 7.94 12.93
C SER A 261 30.76 7.57 12.74
N PHE A 262 31.05 6.43 12.11
CA PHE A 262 32.42 6.04 11.81
C PHE A 262 33.06 6.95 10.75
N ALA A 263 32.30 7.35 9.72
CA ALA A 263 32.80 8.26 8.69
C ALA A 263 33.13 9.66 9.24
N GLU A 264 32.39 10.12 10.26
CA GLU A 264 32.64 11.38 10.96
C GLU A 264 33.80 11.30 11.93
N ASN A 265 33.96 10.16 12.63
CA ASN A 265 35.02 9.92 13.58
C ASN A 265 35.52 8.47 13.48
N PRO A 266 36.54 8.20 12.64
CA PRO A 266 37.03 6.84 12.38
C PRO A 266 37.91 6.34 13.53
N ASP A 267 37.27 6.00 14.65
CA ASP A 267 37.92 5.49 15.86
C ASP A 267 37.60 3.99 16.04
N LEU A 268 38.58 3.15 15.69
CA LEU A 268 38.48 1.70 15.81
C LEU A 268 38.42 1.21 17.27
N SER A 269 38.86 2.01 18.24
CA SER A 269 38.84 1.61 19.65
C SER A 269 37.42 1.49 20.22
N ARG A 270 36.45 2.09 19.53
CA ARG A 270 35.01 2.02 19.86
C ARG A 270 34.32 0.79 19.28
N LEU A 271 35.02 -0.02 18.51
CA LEU A 271 34.50 -1.22 17.86
C LEU A 271 35.06 -2.48 18.53
N GLU A 272 34.26 -3.54 18.56
CA GLU A 272 34.73 -4.83 19.08
C GLU A 272 35.56 -5.52 18.01
N ARG A 273 36.83 -5.83 18.31
CA ARG A 273 37.73 -6.47 17.36
C ARG A 273 37.51 -7.99 17.35
N ALA A 274 37.43 -8.60 16.18
CA ALA A 274 37.38 -10.06 16.03
C ALA A 274 38.77 -10.70 16.24
N ASP A 275 38.79 -12.02 16.49
CA ASP A 275 40.00 -12.78 16.79
C ASP A 275 41.02 -12.80 15.64
N ASP A 276 40.56 -12.62 14.39
CA ASP A 276 41.43 -12.55 13.20
C ASP A 276 42.12 -11.19 13.01
N GLY A 277 41.76 -10.19 13.83
CA GLY A 277 42.39 -8.89 13.90
C GLY A 277 42.07 -7.93 12.74
N SER A 278 41.33 -8.36 11.71
CA SER A 278 40.98 -7.57 10.52
C SER A 278 39.51 -7.15 10.46
N ILE A 279 38.65 -7.79 11.25
CA ILE A 279 37.23 -7.49 11.37
C ILE A 279 36.93 -6.69 12.64
N TYR A 280 36.14 -5.64 12.50
CA TYR A 280 35.64 -4.81 13.59
C TYR A 280 34.12 -4.79 13.60
N TRP A 281 33.53 -5.10 14.74
CA TRP A 281 32.08 -5.14 14.96
C TRP A 281 31.60 -3.84 15.58
N PHE A 282 30.48 -3.33 15.06
CA PHE A 282 29.74 -2.31 15.80
C PHE A 282 29.10 -2.93 17.05
N PRO A 283 29.22 -2.30 18.23
CA PRO A 283 28.54 -2.77 19.44
C PRO A 283 27.02 -2.71 19.24
N ARG A 284 26.30 -3.62 19.91
CA ARG A 284 24.82 -3.65 19.93
C ARG A 284 24.23 -2.51 20.74
#